data_AF-A0A4R4RXV1-F1
#
_entry.id   AF-A0A4R4RXV1-F1
#
_cell.length_a   1.000
_cell.length_b   1.000
_cell.length_c   1.000
_cell.angle_alpha   90.00
_cell.angle_beta   90.00
_cell.angle_gamma   90.00
#
_symmetry.space_group_name_H-M   'P 1'
#
loop_
_entity.id
_entity.type
_entity.pdbx_description
1 polymer ?
#
loop_
_entity_poly.entity_id
_entity_poly.type
_entity_poly.pdbx_seq_one_letter_code
_entity_poly.pdbx_strand_id
1 'polypeptide(L)'
;MRLASFLAEGVERWGFVIDEPATGQTWVVEPARAEAFLVRYASIPSSGLVASRPRFLGNDWPATLVEFLALEDDGMAALSRLTAYVERFVAQSDATLLPNAGHAVDGVELLAPVPRPRLYWGLVANAPSFVRNKPAIPVVNLFPLGHQRPQGAAIGPGAAVTFRNGHHLPLMAYNVELGVVIGTAGRYIPLERAMEHVAGYTVVNDVSGTYYYDIVPGNAGRGYSLPERYSDWLYQATASWGGKKADTLAPMGPYLVTKDEVGDPYDLLMYTRQSGRTRDRAHSGATLLGIERVISWYSSFASLYPGDVIHFATMGVDGLPVSPGDAADPRTLLQVEIEDVGTLVNPVVLADGPDRPAVPMASHPSYAVRQVAASGASVLESPQAWTAGAARHFYTSFGNHETAEQSDGLARLEVPRFLNGPASSLGGGGSAVEVPPRATDLVVSIELAVVVRALAAEVEDGRDLVLGYGPMVSVCDRSFADAVVEPARTGERGIPAMYGRWADGFNVVGDALVPLPEHDWRGRAMSLEVGDRVVSGSTSDYLAGPGDLIRTISAMITLFPGDVITLGSTAARLVLTRDEYDAGVVVRGGIEGLGEIRADLVPHGSAGLA
;
A
#
# COMPACT_ATOMS: atom_id res chain seq x y z
N MET A 1 16.49 -9.67 15.87
CA MET A 1 15.40 -9.30 16.80
C MET A 1 14.01 -9.44 16.14
N ARG A 2 12.98 -9.70 16.94
CA ARG A 2 11.56 -9.60 16.55
C ARG A 2 10.98 -8.29 17.08
N LEU A 3 10.27 -7.53 16.25
CA LEU A 3 9.66 -6.24 16.58
C LEU A 3 8.15 -6.28 16.35
N ALA A 4 7.39 -5.65 17.24
CA ALA A 4 5.93 -5.64 17.19
C ALA A 4 5.38 -4.23 17.39
N SER A 5 4.31 -3.91 16.65
CA SER A 5 3.42 -2.80 16.92
C SER A 5 2.17 -3.34 17.62
N PHE A 6 1.69 -2.66 18.65
CA PHE A 6 0.59 -3.15 19.49
C PHE A 6 -0.21 -1.99 20.10
N LEU A 7 -1.40 -2.28 20.61
CA LEU A 7 -2.18 -1.32 21.40
C LEU A 7 -1.97 -1.52 22.89
N ALA A 8 -1.60 -0.44 23.57
CA ALA A 8 -1.69 -0.33 25.02
C ALA A 8 -2.48 0.92 25.37
N GLU A 9 -3.51 0.76 26.21
CA GLU A 9 -4.36 1.87 26.65
C GLU A 9 -5.00 2.66 25.49
N GLY A 10 -5.29 1.97 24.36
CA GLY A 10 -5.88 2.57 23.16
C GLY A 10 -4.90 3.34 22.27
N VAL A 11 -3.61 3.37 22.61
CA VAL A 11 -2.55 4.06 21.85
C VAL A 11 -1.63 3.06 21.18
N GLU A 12 -1.22 3.33 19.95
CA GLU A 12 -0.17 2.57 19.27
C GLU A 12 1.14 2.69 20.04
N ARG A 13 1.73 1.54 20.36
CA ARG A 13 3.06 1.38 20.95
C ARG A 13 3.86 0.40 20.10
N TRP A 14 5.15 0.32 20.37
CA TRP A 14 6.02 -0.66 19.74
C TRP A 14 7.07 -1.19 20.71
N GLY A 15 7.65 -2.35 20.38
CA GLY A 15 8.73 -2.91 21.16
C GLY A 15 9.40 -4.11 20.52
N PHE A 16 10.47 -4.59 21.16
CA PHE A 16 11.13 -5.84 20.81
C PHE A 16 10.55 -7.01 21.60
N VAL A 17 10.49 -8.19 20.97
CA VAL A 17 9.79 -9.35 21.49
C VAL A 17 10.79 -10.36 22.08
N ILE A 18 10.61 -10.71 23.35
CA ILE A 18 11.45 -11.65 24.09
C ILE A 18 10.59 -12.79 24.64
N ASP A 19 11.11 -14.02 24.54
CA ASP A 19 10.54 -15.18 25.21
C ASP A 19 11.20 -15.33 26.59
N GLU A 20 10.40 -15.35 27.65
CA GLU A 20 10.87 -15.53 29.02
C GLU A 20 11.14 -17.03 29.28
N PRO A 21 12.41 -17.47 29.45
CA PRO A 21 12.72 -18.89 29.53
C PRO A 21 12.13 -19.59 30.75
N ALA A 22 11.90 -18.85 31.84
CA ALA A 22 11.40 -19.39 33.09
C ALA A 22 9.91 -19.78 33.05
N THR A 23 9.11 -19.04 32.27
CA THR A 23 7.64 -19.20 32.21
C THR A 23 7.16 -19.69 30.85
N GLY A 24 7.97 -19.50 29.80
CA GLY A 24 7.55 -19.66 28.41
C GLY A 24 6.66 -18.52 27.89
N GLN A 25 6.43 -17.47 28.68
CA GLN A 25 5.64 -16.31 28.27
C GLN A 25 6.43 -15.46 27.26
N THR A 26 5.78 -15.08 26.17
CA THR A 26 6.32 -14.08 25.24
C THR A 26 5.89 -12.67 25.66
N TRP A 27 6.85 -11.76 25.67
CA TRP A 27 6.69 -10.35 26.06
C TRP A 27 7.06 -9.42 24.91
N VAL A 28 6.31 -8.34 24.73
CA VAL A 28 6.75 -7.17 23.95
C VAL A 28 7.23 -6.08 24.91
N VAL A 29 8.50 -5.68 24.77
CA VAL A 29 9.17 -4.76 25.68
C VAL A 29 9.32 -3.39 25.04
N GLU A 30 8.77 -2.35 25.68
CA GLU A 30 8.87 -0.97 25.20
C GLU A 30 10.29 -0.42 25.49
N PRO A 31 11.07 0.01 24.46
CA PRO A 31 12.45 0.44 24.64
C PRO A 31 12.63 1.57 25.65
N ALA A 32 11.77 2.59 25.58
CA ALA A 32 11.80 3.74 26.50
C ALA A 32 11.58 3.32 27.97
N ARG A 33 10.65 2.38 28.22
CA ARG A 33 10.38 1.89 29.58
C ARG A 33 11.49 0.99 30.09
N ALA A 34 12.05 0.15 29.22
CA ALA A 34 13.19 -0.68 29.56
C ALA A 34 14.40 0.18 29.93
N GLU A 35 14.75 1.19 29.12
CA GLU A 35 15.83 2.13 29.45
C GLU A 35 15.56 2.87 30.76
N ALA A 36 14.34 3.41 30.96
CA ALA A 36 13.99 4.11 32.19
C ALA A 36 14.15 3.21 33.44
N PHE A 37 13.72 1.95 33.35
CA PHE A 37 13.93 0.96 34.40
C PHE A 37 15.42 0.73 34.67
N LEU A 38 16.22 0.52 33.63
CA LEU A 38 17.65 0.27 33.75
C LEU A 38 18.42 1.45 34.34
N VAL A 39 18.09 2.69 33.94
CA VAL A 39 18.68 3.91 34.48
C VAL A 39 18.35 4.08 35.96
N ARG A 40 17.10 3.77 36.36
CA ARG A 40 16.68 3.78 37.77
C ARG A 40 17.41 2.71 38.57
N TYR A 41 17.50 1.48 38.04
CA TYR A 41 18.19 0.36 38.67
C TYR A 41 19.69 0.67 38.87
N ALA A 42 20.35 1.22 37.85
CA ALA A 42 21.75 1.66 37.92
C ALA A 42 21.99 2.85 38.87
N SER A 43 20.92 3.53 39.31
CA SER A 43 20.98 4.66 40.24
C SER A 43 20.73 4.27 41.69
N ILE A 44 20.56 2.97 41.99
CA ILE A 44 20.48 2.48 43.37
C ILE A 44 21.83 2.77 44.07
N PRO A 45 21.84 3.46 45.23
CA PRO A 45 23.08 3.80 45.93
C PRO A 45 23.90 2.54 46.25
N SER A 46 25.18 2.55 45.90
CA SER A 46 26.15 1.51 46.28
C SER A 46 27.17 2.07 47.27
N SER A 47 28.03 1.22 47.86
CA SER A 47 28.99 1.58 48.91
C SER A 47 30.17 2.45 48.44
N GLY A 48 29.88 3.64 47.89
CA GLY A 48 30.86 4.65 47.50
C GLY A 48 31.38 4.55 46.05
N LEU A 49 30.95 3.55 45.28
CA LEU A 49 31.24 3.44 43.84
C LEU A 49 30.05 3.91 43.01
N VAL A 50 30.30 4.75 42.00
CA VAL A 50 29.28 5.19 41.03
C VAL A 50 29.38 4.27 39.82
N ALA A 51 28.37 3.44 39.59
CA ALA A 51 28.28 2.66 38.36
C ALA A 51 28.09 3.59 37.15
N SER A 52 28.76 3.30 36.03
CA SER A 52 28.47 3.97 34.77
C SER A 52 27.06 3.65 34.32
N ARG A 53 26.23 4.67 34.10
CA ARG A 53 24.86 4.48 33.61
C ARG A 53 24.89 3.97 32.16
N PRO A 54 24.07 2.96 31.81
CA PRO A 54 23.89 2.61 30.40
C PRO A 54 23.34 3.82 29.64
N ARG A 55 23.74 3.97 28.38
CA ARG A 55 23.31 5.06 27.49
C ARG A 55 22.73 4.47 26.21
N PHE A 56 21.46 4.76 25.94
CA PHE A 56 20.82 4.45 24.67
C PHE A 56 20.29 5.75 24.05
N LEU A 57 18.99 5.85 23.75
CA LEU A 57 18.38 7.06 23.18
C LEU A 57 17.73 7.96 24.24
N GLY A 58 17.55 7.49 25.47
CA GLY A 58 16.97 8.29 26.55
C GLY A 58 15.53 8.71 26.24
N ASN A 59 15.29 10.02 26.12
CA ASN A 59 13.97 10.56 25.78
C ASN A 59 13.70 10.59 24.27
N ASP A 60 14.67 10.20 23.45
CA ASP A 60 14.60 10.30 21.99
C ASP A 60 14.07 9.00 21.35
N TRP A 61 13.58 8.04 22.13
CA TRP A 61 12.88 6.86 21.59
C TRP A 61 11.59 7.28 20.87
N PRO A 62 11.39 6.88 19.60
CA PRO A 62 10.18 7.24 18.87
C PRO A 62 8.92 6.54 19.39
N ALA A 63 7.76 7.11 19.09
CA ALA A 63 6.48 6.63 19.60
C ALA A 63 5.97 5.39 18.84
N THR A 64 6.36 5.26 17.57
CA THR A 64 5.93 4.16 16.68
C THR A 64 7.10 3.39 16.09
N LEU A 65 6.85 2.15 15.64
CA LEU A 65 7.88 1.33 15.01
C LEU A 65 8.42 1.97 13.72
N VAL A 66 7.56 2.62 12.93
CA VAL A 66 7.97 3.27 11.67
C VAL A 66 8.88 4.47 11.92
N GLU A 67 8.55 5.31 12.92
CA GLU A 67 9.43 6.43 13.31
C GLU A 67 10.75 5.92 13.90
N PHE A 68 10.76 4.76 14.56
CA PHE A 68 11.99 4.09 14.96
C PHE A 68 12.83 3.63 13.76
N LEU A 69 12.22 3.01 12.75
CA LEU A 69 12.94 2.62 11.54
C LEU A 69 13.55 3.84 10.82
N ALA A 70 12.93 5.01 10.93
CA ALA A 70 13.47 6.26 10.40
C ALA A 70 14.74 6.78 11.11
N LEU A 71 15.13 6.18 12.25
CA LEU A 71 16.45 6.40 12.86
C LEU A 71 17.56 5.57 12.19
N GLU A 72 17.20 4.70 11.23
CA GLU A 72 18.10 3.88 10.42
C GLU A 72 19.14 3.12 11.28
N ASP A 73 20.40 3.10 10.85
CA ASP A 73 21.46 2.31 11.48
C ASP A 73 21.74 2.74 12.94
N ASP A 74 21.67 4.04 13.25
CA ASP A 74 21.93 4.56 14.60
C ASP A 74 20.86 4.08 15.59
N GLY A 75 19.59 4.09 15.17
CA GLY A 75 18.48 3.55 15.95
C GLY A 75 18.60 2.06 16.18
N MET A 76 18.90 1.29 15.12
CA MET A 76 19.09 -0.16 15.20
C MET A 76 20.26 -0.54 16.11
N ALA A 77 21.37 0.19 16.04
CA ALA A 77 22.51 -0.02 16.93
C ALA A 77 22.17 0.27 18.40
N ALA A 78 21.38 1.30 18.68
CA ALA A 78 20.92 1.61 20.03
C ALA A 78 19.97 0.53 20.57
N LEU A 79 19.01 0.07 19.75
CA LEU A 79 18.07 -0.98 20.11
C LEU A 79 18.80 -2.30 20.38
N SER A 80 19.72 -2.70 19.50
CA SER A 80 20.51 -3.93 19.68
C SER A 80 21.26 -3.96 21.02
N ARG A 81 21.89 -2.84 21.42
CA ARG A 81 22.54 -2.74 22.75
C ARG A 81 21.55 -2.87 23.90
N LEU A 82 20.36 -2.27 23.78
CA LEU A 82 19.31 -2.33 24.80
C LEU A 82 18.74 -3.75 24.93
N THR A 83 18.39 -4.37 23.81
CA THR A 83 17.87 -5.74 23.75
C THR A 83 18.84 -6.72 24.38
N ALA A 84 20.12 -6.67 24.00
CA ALA A 84 21.15 -7.52 24.62
C ALA A 84 21.28 -7.30 26.14
N TYR A 85 21.01 -6.08 26.63
CA TYR A 85 21.00 -5.80 28.06
C TYR A 85 19.78 -6.43 28.75
N VAL A 86 18.60 -6.31 28.15
CA VAL A 86 17.36 -6.91 28.67
C VAL A 86 17.42 -8.43 28.64
N GLU A 87 17.92 -9.05 27.57
CA GLU A 87 18.08 -10.51 27.49
C GLU A 87 18.96 -11.07 28.61
N ARG A 88 20.03 -10.36 29.00
CA ARG A 88 20.85 -10.76 30.16
C ARG A 88 20.11 -10.68 31.49
N PHE A 89 19.14 -9.77 31.63
CA PHE A 89 18.26 -9.71 32.79
C PHE A 89 17.29 -10.87 32.78
N VAL A 90 16.62 -11.12 31.65
CA VAL A 90 15.61 -12.17 31.48
C VAL A 90 16.18 -13.59 31.54
N ALA A 91 17.46 -13.77 31.17
CA ALA A 91 18.17 -15.03 31.37
C ALA A 91 18.36 -15.38 32.86
N GLN A 92 18.31 -14.38 33.75
CA GLN A 92 18.18 -14.56 35.19
C GLN A 92 16.68 -14.55 35.51
N SER A 93 16.20 -15.22 36.55
CA SER A 93 14.77 -15.14 36.91
C SER A 93 14.38 -13.68 37.23
N ASP A 94 13.82 -12.98 36.23
CA ASP A 94 13.52 -11.55 36.31
C ASP A 94 12.04 -11.33 36.64
N ALA A 95 11.76 -11.05 37.92
CA ALA A 95 10.45 -10.64 38.38
C ALA A 95 10.25 -9.11 38.35
N THR A 96 11.12 -8.35 37.69
CA THR A 96 11.17 -6.89 37.81
C THR A 96 11.14 -6.14 36.49
N LEU A 97 12.06 -6.35 35.55
CA LEU A 97 12.12 -5.54 34.34
C LEU A 97 10.92 -5.83 33.43
N LEU A 98 10.65 -7.10 33.13
CA LEU A 98 9.56 -7.49 32.22
C LEU A 98 8.19 -6.96 32.67
N PRO A 99 7.73 -7.12 33.93
CA PRO A 99 6.43 -6.59 34.35
C PRO A 99 6.35 -5.06 34.37
N ASN A 100 7.49 -4.35 34.44
CA ASN A 100 7.52 -2.88 34.51
C ASN A 100 7.75 -2.21 33.15
N ALA A 101 8.30 -2.93 32.17
CA ALA A 101 8.68 -2.39 30.87
C ALA A 101 8.06 -3.11 29.67
N GLY A 102 7.51 -4.30 29.87
CA GLY A 102 6.88 -5.09 28.82
C GLY A 102 5.41 -5.40 29.08
N HIS A 103 4.78 -5.93 28.05
CA HIS A 103 3.44 -6.46 28.07
C HIS A 103 3.47 -7.91 27.60
N ALA A 104 2.71 -8.78 28.24
CA ALA A 104 2.50 -10.12 27.75
C ALA A 104 1.83 -10.04 26.37
N VAL A 105 2.39 -10.73 25.36
CA VAL A 105 1.90 -10.63 23.97
C VAL A 105 0.44 -11.04 23.82
N ASP A 106 0.00 -12.04 24.60
CA ASP A 106 -1.40 -12.50 24.66
C ASP A 106 -2.32 -11.58 25.47
N GLY A 107 -1.76 -10.60 26.18
CA GLY A 107 -2.47 -9.56 26.93
C GLY A 107 -2.71 -8.26 26.16
N VAL A 108 -2.20 -8.13 24.93
CA VAL A 108 -2.32 -6.93 24.09
C VAL A 108 -2.88 -7.25 22.71
N GLU A 109 -3.49 -6.26 22.06
CA GLU A 109 -3.83 -6.37 20.64
C GLU A 109 -2.57 -6.09 19.81
N LEU A 110 -2.03 -7.13 19.16
CA LEU A 110 -1.00 -6.94 18.14
C LEU A 110 -1.60 -6.27 16.89
N LEU A 111 -0.95 -5.20 16.45
CA LEU A 111 -1.23 -4.58 15.17
C LEU A 111 -0.39 -5.25 14.08
N ALA A 112 -0.65 -4.89 12.82
CA ALA A 112 0.33 -5.17 11.78
C ALA A 112 1.64 -4.42 12.13
N PRO A 113 2.84 -5.00 11.88
CA PRO A 113 4.12 -4.35 12.20
C PRO A 113 4.20 -2.92 11.65
N VAL A 114 3.72 -2.71 10.42
CA VAL A 114 3.48 -1.38 9.84
C VAL A 114 1.96 -1.19 9.71
N PRO A 115 1.25 -0.61 10.69
CA PRO A 115 -0.21 -0.55 10.69
C PRO A 115 -0.78 0.50 9.73
N ARG A 116 0.05 1.45 9.29
CA ARG A 116 -0.33 2.57 8.41
C ARG A 116 0.70 2.69 7.26
N PRO A 117 0.85 1.65 6.43
CA PRO A 117 1.89 1.65 5.42
C PRO A 117 1.65 2.77 4.41
N ARG A 118 2.72 3.50 4.05
CA ARG A 118 2.72 4.50 2.98
C ARG A 118 2.73 3.80 1.63
N LEU A 119 3.67 2.88 1.45
CA LEU A 119 3.68 1.90 0.37
C LEU A 119 3.35 0.50 0.91
N TYR A 120 2.41 -0.19 0.28
CA TYR A 120 2.11 -1.59 0.54
C TYR A 120 1.90 -2.29 -0.79
N TRP A 121 3.01 -2.62 -1.44
CA TRP A 121 3.03 -3.03 -2.84
C TRP A 121 3.26 -4.53 -2.98
N GLY A 122 2.37 -5.20 -3.70
CA GLY A 122 2.36 -6.65 -3.84
C GLY A 122 2.68 -7.12 -5.23
N LEU A 123 3.74 -7.92 -5.38
CA LEU A 123 4.06 -8.57 -6.64
C LEU A 123 3.02 -9.63 -7.00
N VAL A 124 2.89 -9.91 -8.29
CA VAL A 124 2.07 -10.99 -8.83
C VAL A 124 2.92 -11.88 -9.73
N ALA A 125 2.57 -13.16 -9.81
CA ALA A 125 3.22 -14.13 -10.69
C ALA A 125 4.75 -14.26 -10.51
N ASN A 126 5.26 -14.09 -9.29
CA ASN A 126 6.70 -14.11 -8.99
C ASN A 126 7.25 -15.51 -8.63
N ALA A 127 6.55 -16.58 -9.00
CA ALA A 127 6.94 -17.96 -8.70
C ALA A 127 6.62 -18.90 -9.86
N PRO A 128 7.44 -19.94 -10.16
CA PRO A 128 7.13 -20.94 -11.18
C PRO A 128 5.81 -21.70 -10.92
N SER A 129 5.42 -21.81 -9.65
CA SER A 129 4.17 -22.46 -9.22
C SER A 129 2.94 -21.77 -9.82
N PHE A 130 3.01 -20.46 -10.10
CA PHE A 130 1.92 -19.72 -10.74
C PHE A 130 1.49 -20.36 -12.07
N VAL A 131 2.45 -20.74 -12.92
CA VAL A 131 2.17 -21.45 -14.19
C VAL A 131 1.64 -22.86 -13.94
N ARG A 132 2.19 -23.57 -12.95
CA ARG A 132 1.74 -24.93 -12.61
C ARG A 132 0.26 -24.97 -12.21
N ASN A 133 -0.20 -23.94 -11.50
CA ASN A 133 -1.58 -23.84 -11.01
C ASN A 133 -2.53 -23.18 -12.03
N LYS A 134 -1.98 -22.50 -13.05
CA LYS A 134 -2.74 -21.83 -14.13
C LYS A 134 -2.16 -22.23 -15.50
N PRO A 135 -2.39 -23.47 -15.97
CA PRO A 135 -1.75 -23.99 -17.18
C PRO A 135 -2.14 -23.26 -18.47
N ALA A 136 -3.22 -22.47 -18.45
CA ALA A 136 -3.61 -21.59 -19.56
C ALA A 136 -2.71 -20.33 -19.69
N ILE A 137 -1.78 -20.11 -18.75
CA ILE A 137 -0.80 -19.02 -18.79
C ILE A 137 0.52 -19.58 -19.35
N PRO A 138 0.86 -19.26 -20.61
CA PRO A 138 1.99 -19.91 -21.29
C PRO A 138 3.35 -19.29 -20.95
N VAL A 139 3.40 -18.08 -20.38
CA VAL A 139 4.62 -17.31 -20.14
C VAL A 139 4.52 -16.53 -18.84
N VAL A 140 5.65 -16.42 -18.13
CA VAL A 140 5.85 -15.49 -17.01
C VAL A 140 6.92 -14.50 -17.41
N ASN A 141 6.61 -13.22 -17.25
CA ASN A 141 7.53 -12.14 -17.54
C ASN A 141 8.41 -11.79 -16.33
N LEU A 142 9.69 -11.50 -16.58
CA LEU A 142 10.71 -11.28 -15.55
C LEU A 142 10.98 -9.79 -15.30
N PHE A 143 9.91 -9.03 -15.09
CA PHE A 143 9.97 -7.68 -14.56
C PHE A 143 8.99 -7.55 -13.39
N PRO A 144 9.28 -6.69 -12.39
CA PRO A 144 8.39 -6.56 -11.24
C PRO A 144 7.01 -6.03 -11.66
N LEU A 145 6.00 -6.87 -11.48
CA LEU A 145 4.59 -6.54 -11.69
C LEU A 145 3.86 -6.77 -10.38
N GLY A 146 3.01 -5.82 -10.01
CA GLY A 146 2.33 -5.79 -8.73
C GLY A 146 1.36 -4.62 -8.56
N HIS A 147 0.64 -4.61 -7.44
CA HIS A 147 -0.40 -3.63 -7.15
C HIS A 147 -0.25 -3.03 -5.75
N GLN A 148 -0.64 -1.76 -5.60
CA GLN A 148 -0.65 -1.08 -4.30
C GLN A 148 -1.89 -1.51 -3.49
N ARG A 149 -1.74 -1.73 -2.19
CA ARG A 149 -2.84 -1.93 -1.23
C ARG A 149 -3.14 -0.60 -0.50
N PRO A 150 -4.43 -0.26 -0.27
CA PRO A 150 -4.80 0.86 0.60
C PRO A 150 -4.67 0.47 2.07
N GLN A 151 -4.57 1.47 2.96
CA GLN A 151 -4.39 1.26 4.40
C GLN A 151 -5.56 0.51 5.07
N GLY A 152 -6.77 0.58 4.51
CA GLY A 152 -7.92 -0.18 4.99
C GLY A 152 -7.78 -1.71 4.80
N ALA A 153 -6.92 -2.16 3.89
CA ALA A 153 -6.63 -3.59 3.69
C ALA A 153 -5.69 -4.16 4.76
N ALA A 154 -4.82 -3.34 5.34
CA ALA A 154 -3.81 -3.77 6.32
C ALA A 154 -4.42 -4.04 7.69
N ILE A 155 -4.26 -5.26 8.20
CA ILE A 155 -4.73 -5.69 9.53
C ILE A 155 -3.68 -6.55 10.23
N GLY A 156 -3.69 -6.54 11.56
CA GLY A 156 -2.76 -7.32 12.38
C GLY A 156 -3.22 -8.75 12.68
N PRO A 157 -2.45 -9.51 13.47
CA PRO A 157 -2.86 -10.82 14.00
C PRO A 157 -4.19 -10.72 14.79
N GLY A 158 -5.03 -11.74 14.66
CA GLY A 158 -6.31 -11.83 15.38
C GLY A 158 -7.42 -10.90 14.85
N ALA A 159 -7.08 -9.85 14.09
CA ALA A 159 -8.06 -9.00 13.43
C ALA A 159 -8.78 -9.78 12.31
N ALA A 160 -10.09 -9.59 12.20
CA ALA A 160 -10.92 -10.36 11.28
C ALA A 160 -10.66 -9.99 9.81
N VAL A 161 -10.51 -11.01 8.97
CA VAL A 161 -10.70 -10.90 7.52
C VAL A 161 -12.20 -11.01 7.27
N THR A 162 -12.76 -10.00 6.62
CA THR A 162 -14.21 -9.83 6.54
C THR A 162 -14.72 -9.99 5.10
N PHE A 163 -15.76 -10.82 4.93
CA PHE A 163 -16.37 -11.12 3.64
C PHE A 163 -17.91 -10.95 3.60
N ARG A 164 -18.50 -10.94 2.39
CA ARG A 164 -19.96 -10.93 2.14
C ARG A 164 -20.54 -12.34 2.04
N ASN A 165 -21.73 -12.55 2.59
CA ASN A 165 -22.53 -13.77 2.42
C ASN A 165 -23.36 -13.69 1.12
N GLY A 166 -23.74 -14.82 0.52
CA GLY A 166 -24.60 -14.86 -0.69
C GLY A 166 -23.89 -14.89 -2.06
N HIS A 167 -22.56 -14.85 -2.10
CA HIS A 167 -21.76 -14.90 -3.34
C HIS A 167 -21.12 -16.27 -3.58
N HIS A 168 -21.93 -17.33 -3.73
CA HIS A 168 -21.49 -18.71 -4.00
C HIS A 168 -20.19 -19.13 -3.26
N LEU A 169 -20.36 -19.59 -2.03
CA LEU A 169 -19.33 -20.12 -1.14
C LEU A 169 -18.26 -20.99 -1.87
N PRO A 170 -16.95 -20.66 -1.79
CA PRO A 170 -16.38 -19.33 -1.95
C PRO A 170 -15.35 -19.31 -3.08
N LEU A 171 -15.43 -18.29 -3.93
CA LEU A 171 -14.32 -17.86 -4.79
C LEU A 171 -13.38 -16.92 -4.03
N MET A 172 -13.14 -17.19 -2.75
CA MET A 172 -12.24 -16.44 -1.88
C MET A 172 -10.93 -17.20 -1.80
N ALA A 173 -9.81 -16.49 -1.90
CA ALA A 173 -8.50 -17.11 -1.79
C ALA A 173 -7.60 -16.38 -0.81
N TYR A 174 -6.62 -17.10 -0.27
CA TYR A 174 -5.65 -16.57 0.66
C TYR A 174 -4.33 -17.31 0.51
N ASN A 175 -3.23 -16.60 0.65
CA ASN A 175 -1.92 -17.14 0.35
C ASN A 175 -0.83 -16.49 1.19
N VAL A 176 0.13 -17.30 1.62
CA VAL A 176 1.33 -16.84 2.31
C VAL A 176 2.26 -16.12 1.33
N GLU A 177 2.70 -14.91 1.72
CA GLU A 177 3.69 -14.14 0.98
C GLU A 177 4.75 -13.56 1.93
N LEU A 178 6.01 -13.53 1.47
CA LEU A 178 7.08 -12.87 2.19
C LEU A 178 6.95 -11.36 2.01
N GLY A 179 6.73 -10.64 3.12
CA GLY A 179 6.79 -9.18 3.17
C GLY A 179 8.19 -8.70 3.51
N VAL A 180 8.74 -7.81 2.71
CA VAL A 180 10.01 -7.10 2.93
C VAL A 180 9.69 -5.70 3.41
N VAL A 181 10.22 -5.31 4.57
CA VAL A 181 10.05 -3.98 5.15
C VAL A 181 11.31 -3.16 4.92
N ILE A 182 11.16 -1.98 4.32
CA ILE A 182 12.26 -1.04 4.10
C ILE A 182 12.64 -0.39 5.42
N GLY A 183 13.94 -0.29 5.70
CA GLY A 183 14.53 0.29 6.91
C GLY A 183 15.32 1.57 6.67
N THR A 184 15.80 1.79 5.44
CA THR A 184 16.63 2.95 5.06
C THR A 184 16.02 3.60 3.83
N ALA A 185 15.85 4.92 3.84
CA ALA A 185 15.27 5.62 2.70
C ALA A 185 16.21 5.53 1.48
N GLY A 186 15.65 5.55 0.27
CA GLY A 186 16.48 5.55 -0.93
C GLY A 186 15.71 5.71 -2.23
N ARG A 187 16.42 6.25 -3.23
CA ARG A 187 15.98 6.36 -4.62
C ARG A 187 17.18 6.02 -5.50
N TYR A 188 16.91 5.42 -6.66
CA TYR A 188 17.94 4.94 -7.58
C TYR A 188 18.93 3.96 -6.93
N ILE A 189 18.40 3.05 -6.11
CA ILE A 189 19.20 2.11 -5.34
C ILE A 189 19.83 1.09 -6.31
N PRO A 190 21.16 0.97 -6.36
CA PRO A 190 21.80 -0.02 -7.22
C PRO A 190 21.56 -1.43 -6.66
N LEU A 191 21.53 -2.42 -7.55
CA LEU A 191 21.19 -3.81 -7.23
C LEU A 191 22.01 -4.36 -6.06
N GLU A 192 23.30 -4.12 -6.07
CA GLU A 192 24.26 -4.61 -5.08
C GLU A 192 24.10 -4.01 -3.68
N ARG A 193 23.40 -2.87 -3.55
CA ARG A 193 23.12 -2.20 -2.27
C ARG A 193 21.69 -2.39 -1.79
N ALA A 194 20.83 -3.03 -2.58
CA ALA A 194 19.41 -3.14 -2.28
C ALA A 194 19.12 -3.78 -0.91
N MET A 195 19.89 -4.79 -0.51
CA MET A 195 19.72 -5.45 0.79
C MET A 195 20.16 -4.59 1.99
N GLU A 196 20.94 -3.53 1.78
CA GLU A 196 21.27 -2.55 2.83
C GLU A 196 19.99 -1.84 3.31
N HIS A 197 19.06 -1.58 2.39
CA HIS A 197 17.81 -0.86 2.67
C HIS A 197 16.73 -1.70 3.35
N VAL A 198 16.92 -3.01 3.53
CA VAL A 198 15.93 -3.90 4.15
C VAL A 198 16.10 -3.89 5.67
N ALA A 199 15.04 -3.55 6.41
CA ALA A 199 14.99 -3.69 7.88
C ALA A 199 14.84 -5.16 8.30
N GLY A 200 14.02 -5.89 7.57
CA GLY A 200 13.66 -7.27 7.88
C GLY A 200 12.43 -7.74 7.12
N TYR A 201 11.82 -8.79 7.65
CA TYR A 201 10.77 -9.56 7.00
C TYR A 201 9.54 -9.71 7.90
N THR A 202 8.37 -9.87 7.29
CA THR A 202 7.10 -10.17 7.96
C THR A 202 6.31 -11.15 7.10
N VAL A 203 5.33 -11.85 7.69
CA VAL A 203 4.36 -12.61 6.89
C VAL A 203 3.28 -11.66 6.39
N VAL A 204 2.88 -11.82 5.14
CA VAL A 204 1.71 -11.19 4.53
C VAL A 204 0.75 -12.30 4.10
N ASN A 205 -0.54 -12.11 4.36
CA ASN A 205 -1.58 -12.95 3.80
C ASN A 205 -2.22 -12.22 2.61
N ASP A 206 -1.93 -12.65 1.38
CA ASP A 206 -2.59 -12.11 0.19
C ASP A 206 -3.98 -12.72 0.04
N VAL A 207 -4.97 -12.06 0.65
CA VAL A 207 -6.37 -12.46 0.52
C VAL A 207 -6.99 -11.79 -0.71
N SER A 208 -7.87 -12.52 -1.40
CA SER A 208 -8.64 -12.00 -2.52
C SER A 208 -10.12 -12.42 -2.47
N GLY A 209 -10.99 -11.50 -2.86
CA GLY A 209 -12.43 -11.73 -3.05
C GLY A 209 -12.95 -11.23 -4.42
N THR A 210 -14.26 -11.30 -4.62
CA THR A 210 -14.92 -10.99 -5.90
C THR A 210 -15.71 -9.67 -5.92
N TYR A 211 -15.53 -8.79 -4.92
CA TYR A 211 -16.32 -7.54 -4.76
C TYR A 211 -16.51 -6.74 -6.05
N TYR A 212 -15.42 -6.52 -6.78
CA TYR A 212 -15.47 -5.77 -8.04
C TYR A 212 -16.17 -6.56 -9.17
N TYR A 213 -16.04 -7.88 -9.18
CA TYR A 213 -16.65 -8.72 -10.21
C TYR A 213 -18.17 -8.71 -10.13
N ASP A 214 -18.72 -8.64 -8.92
CA ASP A 214 -20.16 -8.72 -8.70
C ASP A 214 -20.91 -7.43 -9.08
N ILE A 215 -20.24 -6.27 -9.05
CA ILE A 215 -20.82 -5.01 -9.52
C ILE A 215 -20.82 -4.89 -11.06
N VAL A 216 -20.16 -5.80 -11.77
CA VAL A 216 -20.14 -5.80 -13.25
C VAL A 216 -21.50 -6.26 -13.80
N PRO A 217 -22.14 -5.49 -14.70
CA PRO A 217 -23.41 -5.85 -15.30
C PRO A 217 -23.40 -7.27 -15.90
N GLY A 218 -24.36 -8.09 -15.46
CA GLY A 218 -24.50 -9.49 -15.93
C GLY A 218 -23.50 -10.48 -15.32
N ASN A 219 -22.68 -10.06 -14.35
CA ASN A 219 -21.63 -10.88 -13.76
C ASN A 219 -21.85 -11.25 -12.28
N ALA A 220 -22.88 -10.69 -11.63
CA ALA A 220 -23.25 -11.03 -10.26
C ALA A 220 -23.38 -12.56 -10.09
N GLY A 221 -22.64 -13.13 -9.13
CA GLY A 221 -22.63 -14.56 -8.84
C GLY A 221 -21.86 -15.44 -9.84
N ARG A 222 -21.15 -14.85 -10.83
CA ARG A 222 -20.34 -15.60 -11.81
C ARG A 222 -18.85 -15.68 -11.44
N GLY A 223 -18.47 -15.08 -10.32
CA GLY A 223 -17.12 -15.21 -9.80
C GLY A 223 -16.06 -14.40 -10.55
N TYR A 224 -14.85 -14.96 -10.65
CA TYR A 224 -13.73 -14.35 -11.37
C TYR A 224 -13.90 -14.31 -12.90
N SER A 225 -14.99 -14.86 -13.43
CA SER A 225 -15.32 -14.70 -14.86
C SER A 225 -15.74 -13.25 -15.12
N LEU A 226 -15.44 -12.73 -16.30
CA LEU A 226 -15.92 -11.42 -16.75
C LEU A 226 -16.54 -11.56 -18.14
N PRO A 227 -17.58 -10.76 -18.48
CA PRO A 227 -18.12 -10.74 -19.84
C PRO A 227 -17.05 -10.31 -20.85
N GLU A 228 -17.15 -10.75 -22.11
CA GLU A 228 -16.13 -10.52 -23.14
C GLU A 228 -15.80 -9.03 -23.36
N ARG A 229 -16.79 -8.14 -23.25
CA ARG A 229 -16.59 -6.68 -23.35
C ARG A 229 -15.66 -6.12 -22.26
N TYR A 230 -15.50 -6.84 -21.15
CA TYR A 230 -14.68 -6.49 -19.98
C TYR A 230 -13.32 -7.20 -19.98
N SER A 231 -12.82 -7.62 -21.15
CA SER A 231 -11.60 -8.42 -21.30
C SER A 231 -10.30 -7.63 -21.48
N ASP A 232 -10.35 -6.28 -21.53
CA ASP A 232 -9.14 -5.48 -21.62
C ASP A 232 -8.29 -5.59 -20.34
N TRP A 233 -6.99 -5.40 -20.49
CA TRP A 233 -6.02 -5.54 -19.40
C TRP A 233 -6.36 -4.69 -18.17
N LEU A 234 -6.60 -3.40 -18.36
CA LEU A 234 -6.76 -2.48 -17.23
C LEU A 234 -8.03 -2.81 -16.46
N TYR A 235 -9.05 -3.31 -17.14
CA TYR A 235 -10.24 -3.84 -16.47
C TYR A 235 -9.95 -5.13 -15.71
N GLN A 236 -9.24 -6.08 -16.31
CA GLN A 236 -8.83 -7.32 -15.63
C GLN A 236 -7.97 -7.03 -14.40
N ALA A 237 -7.05 -6.07 -14.49
CA ALA A 237 -6.25 -5.59 -13.37
C ALA A 237 -7.12 -4.90 -12.30
N THR A 238 -8.06 -4.04 -12.70
CA THR A 238 -9.03 -3.42 -11.80
C THR A 238 -9.84 -4.48 -11.05
N ALA A 239 -10.36 -5.49 -11.75
CA ALA A 239 -11.18 -6.53 -11.14
C ALA A 239 -10.38 -7.47 -10.26
N SER A 240 -9.28 -8.03 -10.78
CA SER A 240 -8.41 -8.96 -10.06
C SER A 240 -7.76 -8.30 -8.84
N TRP A 241 -7.18 -7.11 -9.01
CA TRP A 241 -6.49 -6.44 -7.92
C TRP A 241 -7.45 -5.66 -7.04
N GLY A 242 -8.59 -5.19 -7.53
CA GLY A 242 -9.65 -4.58 -6.70
C GLY A 242 -10.16 -5.57 -5.64
N GLY A 243 -10.36 -6.83 -6.03
CA GLY A 243 -10.67 -7.93 -5.11
C GLY A 243 -9.59 -8.23 -4.07
N LYS A 244 -8.35 -7.76 -4.29
CA LYS A 244 -7.21 -7.85 -3.37
C LYS A 244 -7.06 -6.57 -2.53
N LYS A 245 -7.46 -5.42 -3.06
CA LYS A 245 -7.34 -4.11 -2.39
C LYS A 245 -8.44 -3.84 -1.36
N ALA A 246 -9.51 -4.63 -1.39
CA ALA A 246 -10.62 -4.46 -0.45
C ALA A 246 -10.14 -4.54 1.01
N ASP A 247 -10.88 -3.87 1.88
CA ASP A 247 -10.48 -3.77 3.27
C ASP A 247 -10.38 -5.14 3.95
N THR A 248 -9.48 -5.23 4.93
CA THR A 248 -9.13 -6.46 5.67
C THR A 248 -8.42 -7.56 4.86
N LEU A 249 -8.17 -7.37 3.56
CA LEU A 249 -7.65 -8.44 2.68
C LEU A 249 -6.13 -8.44 2.48
N ALA A 250 -5.39 -7.65 3.25
CA ALA A 250 -3.93 -7.73 3.29
C ALA A 250 -3.38 -7.82 4.73
N PRO A 251 -3.76 -8.84 5.53
CA PRO A 251 -3.18 -9.06 6.85
C PRO A 251 -1.64 -9.14 6.81
N MET A 252 -0.99 -8.62 7.85
CA MET A 252 0.46 -8.61 7.99
C MET A 252 0.87 -8.84 9.45
N GLY A 253 1.90 -9.65 9.67
CA GLY A 253 2.46 -9.92 11.00
C GLY A 253 3.00 -11.34 11.14
N PRO A 254 3.13 -11.89 12.36
CA PRO A 254 2.86 -11.22 13.63
C PRO A 254 3.93 -10.18 14.02
N TYR A 255 5.12 -10.28 13.45
CA TYR A 255 6.27 -9.45 13.79
C TYR A 255 6.98 -8.94 12.53
N LEU A 256 7.74 -7.87 12.69
CA LEU A 256 8.88 -7.57 11.83
C LEU A 256 10.10 -8.28 12.41
N VAL A 257 10.69 -9.21 11.66
CA VAL A 257 11.88 -9.97 12.08
C VAL A 257 13.10 -9.48 11.31
N THR A 258 14.16 -9.10 12.02
CA THR A 258 15.35 -8.51 11.39
C THR A 258 16.15 -9.53 10.58
N LYS A 259 16.93 -9.03 9.62
CA LYS A 259 17.70 -9.85 8.66
C LYS A 259 18.60 -10.91 9.33
N ASP A 260 19.23 -10.54 10.44
CA ASP A 260 20.16 -11.39 11.19
C ASP A 260 19.49 -12.59 11.88
N GLU A 261 18.20 -12.51 12.22
CA GLU A 261 17.46 -13.66 12.78
C GLU A 261 16.94 -14.59 11.69
N VAL A 262 16.52 -14.04 10.55
CA VAL A 262 15.97 -14.83 9.45
C VAL A 262 17.07 -15.56 8.68
N GLY A 263 18.26 -14.97 8.58
CA GLY A 263 19.35 -15.54 7.79
C GLY A 263 19.10 -15.37 6.29
N ASP A 264 18.92 -16.47 5.55
CA ASP A 264 18.69 -16.43 4.10
C ASP A 264 17.18 -16.32 3.79
N PRO A 265 16.68 -15.17 3.29
CA PRO A 265 15.26 -14.99 2.98
C PRO A 265 14.77 -15.89 1.84
N TYR A 266 15.68 -16.51 1.07
CA TYR A 266 15.36 -17.44 -0.02
C TYR A 266 15.39 -18.91 0.42
N ASP A 267 15.61 -19.21 1.70
CA ASP A 267 15.65 -20.58 2.23
C ASP A 267 14.67 -20.81 3.38
N LEU A 268 13.40 -20.45 3.17
CA LEU A 268 12.35 -20.53 4.20
C LEU A 268 11.19 -21.40 3.74
N LEU A 269 10.78 -22.36 4.57
CA LEU A 269 9.52 -23.06 4.37
C LEU A 269 8.33 -22.15 4.63
N MET A 270 7.31 -22.27 3.78
CA MET A 270 6.09 -21.47 3.86
C MET A 270 4.87 -22.40 3.94
N TYR A 271 3.92 -22.08 4.81
CA TYR A 271 2.72 -22.89 5.02
C TYR A 271 1.47 -22.03 4.95
N THR A 272 0.43 -22.57 4.32
CA THR A 272 -0.92 -22.02 4.37
C THR A 272 -1.85 -23.06 4.99
N ARG A 273 -2.57 -22.70 6.06
CA ARG A 273 -3.46 -23.59 6.80
C ARG A 273 -4.83 -22.93 7.01
N GLN A 274 -5.85 -23.79 7.12
CA GLN A 274 -7.21 -23.39 7.48
C GLN A 274 -7.61 -24.14 8.76
N SER A 275 -7.83 -23.43 9.84
CA SER A 275 -8.27 -24.03 11.12
C SER A 275 -7.41 -25.23 11.54
N GLY A 276 -6.08 -25.09 11.44
CA GLY A 276 -5.08 -26.11 11.75
C GLY A 276 -4.77 -27.10 10.62
N ARG A 277 -5.60 -27.18 9.58
CA ARG A 277 -5.39 -28.09 8.44
C ARG A 277 -4.48 -27.46 7.40
N THR A 278 -3.31 -28.05 7.15
CA THR A 278 -2.41 -27.63 6.06
C THR A 278 -3.11 -27.77 4.71
N ARG A 279 -3.15 -26.67 3.96
CA ARG A 279 -3.78 -26.57 2.64
C ARG A 279 -2.74 -26.45 1.53
N ASP A 280 -1.62 -25.82 1.82
CA ASP A 280 -0.50 -25.64 0.90
C ASP A 280 0.84 -25.59 1.67
N ARG A 281 1.91 -25.95 0.98
CA ARG A 281 3.30 -25.89 1.46
C ARG A 281 4.19 -25.44 0.31
N ALA A 282 4.96 -24.38 0.55
CA ALA A 282 5.85 -23.76 -0.43
C ALA A 282 7.22 -23.47 0.17
N HIS A 283 8.09 -22.82 -0.60
CA HIS A 283 9.45 -22.48 -0.23
C HIS A 283 9.85 -21.14 -0.84
N SER A 284 10.45 -20.23 -0.07
CA SER A 284 10.79 -18.88 -0.55
C SER A 284 11.80 -18.89 -1.70
N GLY A 285 12.66 -19.91 -1.78
CA GLY A 285 13.59 -20.12 -2.90
C GLY A 285 12.95 -20.34 -4.28
N ALA A 286 11.61 -20.46 -4.36
CA ALA A 286 10.90 -20.43 -5.63
C ALA A 286 10.74 -19.01 -6.22
N THR A 287 11.22 -17.97 -5.54
CA THR A 287 11.16 -16.57 -6.00
C THR A 287 11.86 -16.41 -7.35
N LEU A 288 11.17 -15.82 -8.33
CA LEU A 288 11.74 -15.53 -9.66
C LEU A 288 12.50 -14.20 -9.68
N LEU A 289 11.88 -13.13 -9.18
CA LEU A 289 12.46 -11.80 -9.06
C LEU A 289 12.84 -11.59 -7.60
N GLY A 290 14.15 -11.66 -7.35
CA GLY A 290 14.73 -11.42 -6.04
C GLY A 290 14.47 -10.00 -5.52
N ILE A 291 14.55 -9.87 -4.20
CA ILE A 291 14.39 -8.65 -3.41
C ILE A 291 15.22 -7.51 -3.96
N GLU A 292 16.46 -7.80 -4.32
CA GLU A 292 17.43 -6.84 -4.83
C GLU A 292 16.94 -6.19 -6.13
N ARG A 293 16.47 -7.03 -7.07
CA ARG A 293 15.98 -6.58 -8.37
C ARG A 293 14.70 -5.76 -8.24
N VAL A 294 13.83 -6.14 -7.32
CA VAL A 294 12.55 -5.47 -7.08
C VAL A 294 12.78 -4.10 -6.44
N ILE A 295 13.62 -4.00 -5.42
CA ILE A 295 14.00 -2.72 -4.79
C ILE A 295 14.71 -1.81 -5.80
N SER A 296 15.68 -2.33 -6.55
CA SER A 296 16.41 -1.53 -7.55
C SER A 296 15.48 -1.02 -8.65
N TRP A 297 14.56 -1.86 -9.13
CA TRP A 297 13.60 -1.47 -10.15
C TRP A 297 12.58 -0.46 -9.63
N TYR A 298 11.97 -0.67 -8.47
CA TYR A 298 10.97 0.25 -7.92
C TYR A 298 11.61 1.62 -7.60
N SER A 299 12.78 1.59 -6.97
CA SER A 299 13.53 2.80 -6.63
C SER A 299 14.05 3.57 -7.85
N SER A 300 14.04 2.97 -9.05
CA SER A 300 14.45 3.64 -10.29
C SER A 300 13.49 4.75 -10.74
N PHE A 301 12.29 4.83 -10.17
CA PHE A 301 11.30 5.86 -10.50
C PHE A 301 10.64 6.51 -9.27
N ALA A 302 10.44 5.79 -8.18
CA ALA A 302 9.80 6.29 -6.97
C ALA A 302 10.67 6.05 -5.72
N SER A 303 10.60 6.93 -4.73
CA SER A 303 11.40 6.80 -3.50
C SER A 303 10.81 5.75 -2.57
N LEU A 304 11.69 4.98 -1.92
CA LEU A 304 11.38 4.07 -0.84
C LEU A 304 11.76 4.72 0.50
N TYR A 305 10.93 4.50 1.53
CA TYR A 305 11.08 5.06 2.86
C TYR A 305 10.97 3.98 3.94
N PRO A 306 11.56 4.20 5.12
CA PRO A 306 11.39 3.31 6.27
C PRO A 306 9.91 3.01 6.55
N GLY A 307 9.58 1.73 6.73
CA GLY A 307 8.21 1.25 6.91
C GLY A 307 7.44 0.97 5.62
N ASP A 308 7.97 1.27 4.44
CA ASP A 308 7.38 0.77 3.19
C ASP A 308 7.44 -0.76 3.14
N VAL A 309 6.37 -1.38 2.63
CA VAL A 309 6.22 -2.84 2.58
C VAL A 309 6.10 -3.30 1.13
N ILE A 310 6.95 -4.25 0.73
CA ILE A 310 6.88 -4.93 -0.57
C ILE A 310 6.69 -6.42 -0.33
N HIS A 311 5.63 -7.01 -0.87
CA HIS A 311 5.33 -8.43 -0.68
C HIS A 311 5.48 -9.24 -1.98
N PHE A 312 6.08 -10.43 -1.90
CA PHE A 312 6.80 -11.05 -3.03
C PHE A 312 6.04 -12.08 -3.84
N ALA A 313 4.70 -12.01 -3.85
CA ALA A 313 3.80 -13.02 -4.38
C ALA A 313 3.87 -14.35 -3.61
N THR A 314 2.85 -15.18 -3.79
CA THR A 314 2.83 -16.55 -3.26
C THR A 314 3.77 -17.47 -4.02
N MET A 315 4.56 -18.24 -3.26
CA MET A 315 5.45 -19.27 -3.79
C MET A 315 4.73 -20.62 -4.00
N GLY A 316 3.49 -20.72 -3.53
CA GLY A 316 2.68 -21.93 -3.53
C GLY A 316 1.51 -21.87 -4.50
N VAL A 317 0.34 -22.31 -4.05
CA VAL A 317 -0.90 -22.34 -4.83
C VAL A 317 -1.58 -20.98 -4.86
N ASP A 318 -1.34 -20.18 -5.90
CA ASP A 318 -2.06 -18.91 -6.09
C ASP A 318 -3.58 -19.11 -6.20
N GLY A 319 -4.33 -18.39 -5.38
CA GLY A 319 -5.78 -18.46 -5.38
C GLY A 319 -6.34 -19.61 -4.55
N LEU A 320 -5.66 -20.03 -3.47
CA LEU A 320 -6.07 -21.17 -2.66
C LEU A 320 -7.44 -20.93 -1.99
N PRO A 321 -8.50 -21.69 -2.35
CA PRO A 321 -9.83 -21.33 -1.93
C PRO A 321 -10.07 -21.61 -0.45
N VAL A 322 -10.80 -20.71 0.21
CA VAL A 322 -11.43 -20.99 1.50
C VAL A 322 -12.48 -22.08 1.28
N SER A 323 -12.51 -23.11 2.14
CA SER A 323 -13.48 -24.20 1.93
C SER A 323 -14.91 -23.75 2.29
N PRO A 324 -15.94 -24.01 1.45
CA PRO A 324 -17.32 -23.55 1.66
C PRO A 324 -17.91 -23.91 3.03
N GLY A 325 -17.73 -25.17 3.45
CA GLY A 325 -18.25 -25.66 4.73
C GLY A 325 -17.55 -25.06 5.95
N ASP A 326 -16.32 -24.57 5.76
CA ASP A 326 -15.53 -23.96 6.83
C ASP A 326 -15.83 -22.46 6.92
N ALA A 327 -16.05 -21.75 5.80
CA ALA A 327 -16.34 -20.31 5.81
C ALA A 327 -17.57 -19.94 6.67
N ALA A 328 -18.58 -20.82 6.73
CA ALA A 328 -19.77 -20.62 7.57
C ALA A 328 -19.55 -20.93 9.06
N ASP A 329 -18.42 -21.54 9.43
CA ASP A 329 -18.06 -21.77 10.83
C ASP A 329 -17.40 -20.49 11.39
N PRO A 330 -17.97 -19.84 12.41
CA PRO A 330 -17.39 -18.64 13.02
C PRO A 330 -16.02 -18.88 13.70
N ARG A 331 -15.58 -20.14 13.79
CA ARG A 331 -14.26 -20.54 14.30
C ARG A 331 -13.22 -20.70 13.19
N THR A 332 -13.56 -20.39 11.94
CA THR A 332 -12.61 -20.54 10.84
C THR A 332 -11.48 -19.53 10.92
N LEU A 333 -10.26 -20.06 10.88
CA LEU A 333 -9.03 -19.29 10.95
C LEU A 333 -8.25 -19.47 9.65
N LEU A 334 -7.82 -18.36 9.05
CA LEU A 334 -6.78 -18.35 8.03
C LEU A 334 -5.43 -18.23 8.73
N GLN A 335 -4.52 -19.15 8.42
CA GLN A 335 -3.20 -19.19 9.03
C GLN A 335 -2.15 -19.27 7.93
N VAL A 336 -1.23 -18.31 7.91
CA VAL A 336 -0.09 -18.31 7.00
C VAL A 336 1.19 -18.20 7.82
N GLU A 337 2.20 -18.95 7.45
CA GLU A 337 3.43 -19.10 8.23
C GLU A 337 4.64 -19.11 7.32
N ILE A 338 5.69 -18.43 7.76
CA ILE A 338 7.02 -18.48 7.15
C ILE A 338 7.98 -18.86 8.26
N GLU A 339 8.80 -19.87 8.01
CA GLU A 339 9.91 -20.30 8.86
C GLU A 339 10.77 -19.11 9.30
N ASP A 340 11.19 -19.09 10.57
CA ASP A 340 11.98 -18.03 11.21
C ASP A 340 11.36 -16.61 11.22
N VAL A 341 10.20 -16.40 10.60
CA VAL A 341 9.46 -15.11 10.63
C VAL A 341 8.25 -15.20 11.56
N GLY A 342 7.45 -16.26 11.47
CA GLY A 342 6.34 -16.52 12.37
C GLY A 342 5.03 -16.95 11.68
N THR A 343 3.96 -17.04 12.47
CA THR A 343 2.63 -17.47 12.03
C THR A 343 1.63 -16.33 12.21
N LEU A 344 1.03 -15.89 11.11
CA LEU A 344 -0.06 -14.91 11.10
C LEU A 344 -1.39 -15.64 11.06
N VAL A 345 -2.27 -15.31 12.02
CA VAL A 345 -3.58 -15.95 12.20
C VAL A 345 -4.66 -14.89 12.18
N ASN A 346 -5.67 -15.06 11.33
CA ASN A 346 -6.81 -14.15 11.24
C ASN A 346 -8.12 -14.94 11.22
N PRO A 347 -9.11 -14.61 12.06
CA PRO A 347 -10.44 -15.20 11.95
C PRO A 347 -11.15 -14.70 10.70
N VAL A 348 -12.04 -15.54 10.17
CA VAL A 348 -12.93 -15.18 9.06
C VAL A 348 -14.28 -14.74 9.62
N VAL A 349 -14.76 -13.58 9.18
CA VAL A 349 -16.12 -13.11 9.46
C VAL A 349 -16.87 -13.01 8.14
N LEU A 350 -17.97 -13.77 8.01
CA LEU A 350 -18.95 -13.58 6.95
C LEU A 350 -20.05 -12.66 7.48
N ALA A 351 -20.44 -11.67 6.69
CA ALA A 351 -21.58 -10.83 7.00
C ALA A 351 -22.78 -11.15 6.12
N ASP A 352 -23.97 -11.17 6.71
CA ASP A 352 -25.21 -11.50 6.01
C ASP A 352 -25.67 -10.40 5.05
N GLY A 353 -26.19 -10.80 3.88
CA GLY A 353 -26.75 -9.89 2.86
C GLY A 353 -25.82 -9.59 1.68
N PRO A 354 -26.34 -8.94 0.62
CA PRO A 354 -25.57 -8.58 -0.59
C PRO A 354 -24.60 -7.42 -0.37
N ASP A 355 -24.73 -6.67 0.72
CA ASP A 355 -23.91 -5.50 1.06
C ASP A 355 -22.65 -5.93 1.81
N ARG A 356 -21.60 -5.10 1.79
CA ARG A 356 -20.44 -5.36 2.66
C ARG A 356 -20.94 -5.26 4.10
N PRO A 357 -20.35 -6.02 5.04
CA PRO A 357 -20.57 -5.72 6.45
C PRO A 357 -20.26 -4.25 6.70
N ALA A 358 -21.30 -3.51 7.11
CA ALA A 358 -21.14 -2.19 7.67
C ALA A 358 -20.40 -2.34 9.01
N VAL A 359 -19.07 -2.39 8.95
CA VAL A 359 -18.25 -2.35 10.15
C VAL A 359 -18.17 -0.90 10.58
N PRO A 360 -18.62 -0.54 11.80
CA PRO A 360 -18.44 0.81 12.31
C PRO A 360 -16.97 1.22 12.20
N MET A 361 -16.69 2.40 11.66
CA MET A 361 -15.31 2.85 11.42
C MET A 361 -14.46 2.84 12.70
N ALA A 362 -15.07 3.12 13.85
CA ALA A 362 -14.43 3.08 15.17
C ALA A 362 -14.01 1.67 15.62
N SER A 363 -14.62 0.61 15.07
CA SER A 363 -14.30 -0.79 15.36
C SER A 363 -13.78 -1.54 14.13
N HIS A 364 -13.36 -0.82 13.08
CA HIS A 364 -12.85 -1.42 11.86
C HIS A 364 -11.59 -2.28 12.13
N PRO A 365 -11.37 -3.44 11.48
CA PRO A 365 -10.20 -4.28 11.77
C PRO A 365 -8.85 -3.61 11.44
N SER A 366 -8.81 -2.73 10.44
CA SER A 366 -7.64 -1.89 10.17
C SER A 366 -7.50 -0.77 11.20
N TYR A 367 -6.35 -0.73 11.88
CA TYR A 367 -6.02 0.33 12.84
C TYR A 367 -5.95 1.71 12.18
N ALA A 368 -5.50 1.80 10.92
CA ALA A 368 -5.47 3.06 10.18
C ALA A 368 -6.86 3.71 10.10
N VAL A 369 -7.90 2.90 9.85
CA VAL A 369 -9.29 3.36 9.79
C VAL A 369 -9.78 3.78 11.18
N ARG A 370 -9.56 2.95 12.22
CA ARG A 370 -9.99 3.26 13.60
C ARG A 370 -9.35 4.54 14.12
N GLN A 371 -8.06 4.72 13.86
CA GLN A 371 -7.32 5.91 14.29
C GLN A 371 -7.94 7.17 13.70
N VAL A 372 -8.19 7.20 12.39
CA VAL A 372 -8.80 8.38 11.75
C VAL A 372 -10.21 8.60 12.29
N ALA A 373 -11.01 7.54 12.44
CA ALA A 373 -12.34 7.61 13.01
C ALA A 373 -12.37 8.20 14.44
N ALA A 374 -11.37 7.89 15.27
CA ALA A 374 -11.26 8.36 16.65
C ALA A 374 -10.56 9.72 16.81
N SER A 375 -9.78 10.15 15.81
CA SER A 375 -8.92 11.34 15.91
C SER A 375 -9.63 12.70 15.81
N GLY A 376 -10.92 12.72 15.45
CA GLY A 376 -11.62 13.95 15.08
C GLY A 376 -11.24 14.50 13.69
N ALA A 377 -10.29 13.88 12.98
CA ALA A 377 -9.89 14.23 11.62
C ALA A 377 -10.60 13.35 10.57
N SER A 378 -11.78 12.82 10.88
CA SER A 378 -12.57 11.98 9.97
C SER A 378 -13.28 12.76 8.87
N VAL A 379 -13.26 14.10 8.93
CA VAL A 379 -13.85 15.01 7.96
C VAL A 379 -12.91 16.20 7.75
N LEU A 380 -12.67 16.58 6.50
CA LEU A 380 -12.07 17.85 6.13
C LEU A 380 -13.20 18.87 5.94
N GLU A 381 -13.18 19.94 6.73
CA GLU A 381 -14.25 20.94 6.72
C GLU A 381 -14.17 21.92 5.56
N SER A 382 -12.97 22.11 4.99
CA SER A 382 -12.77 23.06 3.90
C SER A 382 -11.65 22.63 2.96
N PRO A 383 -11.76 22.96 1.67
CA PRO A 383 -10.68 22.85 0.68
C PRO A 383 -9.32 23.36 1.16
N GLN A 384 -9.29 24.45 1.92
CA GLN A 384 -8.07 25.11 2.40
C GLN A 384 -7.31 24.29 3.46
N ALA A 385 -7.95 23.28 4.05
CA ALA A 385 -7.33 22.38 5.01
C ALA A 385 -6.56 21.23 4.33
N TRP A 386 -6.62 21.12 3.01
CA TRP A 386 -6.00 20.04 2.25
C TRP A 386 -4.73 20.51 1.51
N THR A 387 -3.77 19.60 1.37
CA THR A 387 -2.59 19.76 0.51
C THR A 387 -2.27 18.42 -0.14
N ALA A 388 -1.58 18.42 -1.29
CA ALA A 388 -1.19 17.18 -1.98
C ALA A 388 -0.41 16.20 -1.08
N GLY A 389 0.49 16.71 -0.23
CA GLY A 389 1.30 15.90 0.69
C GLY A 389 0.52 15.25 1.83
N ALA A 390 -0.73 15.66 2.08
CA ALA A 390 -1.59 15.06 3.10
C ALA A 390 -2.37 13.83 2.59
N ALA A 391 -2.35 13.57 1.27
CA ALA A 391 -3.06 12.46 0.67
C ALA A 391 -2.48 11.10 1.14
N ARG A 392 -3.35 10.19 1.55
CA ARG A 392 -2.96 8.82 1.94
C ARG A 392 -2.96 7.89 0.73
N HIS A 393 -3.92 8.09 -0.17
CA HIS A 393 -4.08 7.28 -1.37
C HIS A 393 -4.32 8.15 -2.60
N PHE A 394 -3.88 7.62 -3.75
CA PHE A 394 -4.14 8.19 -5.06
C PHE A 394 -4.75 7.13 -5.97
N TYR A 395 -5.87 7.44 -6.61
CA TYR A 395 -6.58 6.57 -7.54
C TYR A 395 -6.67 7.23 -8.91
N THR A 396 -6.43 6.46 -9.96
CA THR A 396 -6.60 6.90 -11.34
C THR A 396 -7.65 6.07 -12.05
N SER A 397 -8.59 6.73 -12.71
CA SER A 397 -9.45 6.08 -13.70
C SER A 397 -8.78 5.96 -15.07
N PHE A 398 -9.15 4.94 -15.85
CA PHE A 398 -8.55 4.66 -17.15
C PHE A 398 -9.62 4.44 -18.23
N GLY A 399 -9.37 5.00 -19.43
CA GLY A 399 -10.31 4.90 -20.54
C GLY A 399 -11.68 5.50 -20.22
N ASN A 400 -11.73 6.49 -19.33
CA ASN A 400 -12.96 7.11 -18.82
C ASN A 400 -13.44 8.26 -19.72
N HIS A 401 -13.27 8.18 -21.04
CA HIS A 401 -13.64 9.26 -21.94
C HIS A 401 -14.27 8.76 -23.22
N GLU A 402 -15.04 9.63 -23.89
CA GLU A 402 -15.79 9.26 -25.10
C GLU A 402 -14.86 8.67 -26.17
N THR A 403 -13.65 9.17 -26.36
CA THR A 403 -12.77 8.69 -27.45
C THR A 403 -11.83 7.56 -27.04
N ALA A 404 -12.01 6.95 -25.86
CA ALA A 404 -11.08 5.95 -25.31
C ALA A 404 -10.85 4.72 -26.22
N GLU A 405 -11.90 4.25 -26.91
CA GLU A 405 -11.77 3.13 -27.86
C GLU A 405 -10.84 3.46 -29.03
N GLN A 406 -10.90 4.69 -29.53
CA GLN A 406 -10.14 5.14 -30.70
C GLN A 406 -8.71 5.55 -30.34
N SER A 407 -8.55 6.20 -29.19
CA SER A 407 -7.29 6.82 -28.77
C SER A 407 -6.41 5.92 -27.91
N ASP A 408 -7.03 5.03 -27.12
CA ASP A 408 -6.36 4.19 -26.12
C ASP A 408 -6.61 2.69 -26.37
N GLY A 409 -7.54 2.33 -27.27
CA GLY A 409 -7.94 0.94 -27.51
C GLY A 409 -8.74 0.33 -26.34
N LEU A 410 -9.31 1.17 -25.48
CA LEU A 410 -10.06 0.74 -24.29
C LEU A 410 -11.56 0.86 -24.52
N ALA A 411 -12.29 -0.24 -24.34
CA ALA A 411 -13.74 -0.27 -24.47
C ALA A 411 -14.43 0.78 -23.58
N ARG A 412 -15.52 1.37 -24.05
CA ARG A 412 -16.39 2.17 -23.18
C ARG A 412 -17.17 1.22 -22.28
N LEU A 413 -17.15 1.44 -20.96
CA LEU A 413 -17.74 0.54 -19.97
C LEU A 413 -18.61 1.30 -18.98
N GLU A 414 -19.66 0.62 -18.48
CA GLU A 414 -20.59 1.17 -17.50
C GLU A 414 -19.96 1.28 -16.10
N VAL A 415 -19.08 0.33 -15.76
CA VAL A 415 -18.30 0.35 -14.52
C VAL A 415 -16.91 0.90 -14.84
N PRO A 416 -16.47 1.98 -14.18
CA PRO A 416 -15.19 2.59 -14.50
C PRO A 416 -14.01 1.72 -14.04
N ARG A 417 -12.96 1.70 -14.87
CA ARG A 417 -11.65 1.14 -14.49
C ARG A 417 -11.00 2.04 -13.46
N PHE A 418 -10.30 1.48 -12.48
CA PHE A 418 -9.45 2.26 -11.60
C PHE A 418 -8.30 1.43 -11.04
N LEU A 419 -7.17 2.10 -10.80
CA LEU A 419 -6.06 1.53 -10.04
C LEU A 419 -5.55 2.59 -9.08
N ASN A 420 -5.19 2.19 -7.86
CA ASN A 420 -4.44 3.03 -6.94
C ASN A 420 -2.94 2.95 -7.19
N GLY A 421 -2.27 4.08 -7.04
CA GLY A 421 -0.82 4.21 -6.99
C GLY A 421 -0.34 4.71 -5.62
N PRO A 422 0.98 4.84 -5.45
CA PRO A 422 1.55 5.43 -4.24
C PRO A 422 1.18 6.92 -4.18
N ALA A 423 0.81 7.41 -2.99
CA ALA A 423 0.50 8.83 -2.81
C ALA A 423 1.72 9.74 -3.06
N SER A 424 2.95 9.23 -2.99
CA SER A 424 4.15 10.03 -3.34
C SER A 424 4.22 10.41 -4.82
N SER A 425 3.45 9.75 -5.68
CA SER A 425 3.32 10.17 -7.08
C SER A 425 2.53 11.47 -7.26
N LEU A 426 1.87 11.97 -6.20
CA LEU A 426 1.25 13.30 -6.19
C LEU A 426 2.31 14.38 -5.94
N GLY A 427 2.20 15.50 -6.66
CA GLY A 427 3.01 16.69 -6.47
C GLY A 427 2.16 17.92 -6.23
N GLY A 428 2.65 18.88 -5.43
CA GLY A 428 2.02 20.18 -5.26
C GLY A 428 2.35 21.12 -6.42
N GLY A 429 1.41 21.99 -6.79
CA GLY A 429 1.59 22.99 -7.84
C GLY A 429 2.83 23.85 -7.68
N GLY A 430 3.58 24.05 -8.77
CA GLY A 430 4.81 24.87 -8.76
C GLY A 430 6.04 24.19 -8.16
N SER A 431 5.93 22.92 -7.74
CA SER A 431 7.09 22.10 -7.39
C SER A 431 7.78 21.59 -8.65
N ALA A 432 9.12 21.53 -8.62
CA ALA A 432 9.87 20.87 -9.68
C ALA A 432 9.55 19.36 -9.67
N VAL A 433 9.24 18.81 -10.85
CA VAL A 433 8.99 17.40 -11.07
C VAL A 433 10.24 16.80 -11.70
N GLU A 434 10.97 16.04 -10.91
CA GLU A 434 12.21 15.42 -11.35
C GLU A 434 11.93 14.17 -12.19
N VAL A 435 12.30 14.22 -13.47
CA VAL A 435 12.12 13.12 -14.42
C VAL A 435 13.18 12.04 -14.16
N PRO A 436 12.79 10.77 -13.92
CA PRO A 436 13.74 9.68 -13.68
C PRO A 436 14.74 9.49 -14.83
N PRO A 437 16.01 9.14 -14.56
CA PRO A 437 17.02 8.90 -15.60
C PRO A 437 16.62 7.85 -16.64
N ARG A 438 15.74 6.91 -16.28
CA ARG A 438 15.24 5.86 -17.18
C ARG A 438 14.28 6.37 -18.25
N ALA A 439 13.64 7.53 -18.03
CA ALA A 439 12.51 7.95 -18.85
C ALA A 439 12.93 8.17 -20.31
N THR A 440 12.03 7.94 -21.27
CA THR A 440 12.33 8.24 -22.67
C THR A 440 11.47 9.40 -23.11
N ASP A 441 10.36 9.11 -23.77
CA ASP A 441 9.33 10.09 -24.06
C ASP A 441 8.34 10.14 -22.89
N LEU A 442 7.88 11.35 -22.58
CA LEU A 442 6.81 11.58 -21.61
C LEU A 442 5.51 11.87 -22.34
N VAL A 443 4.41 11.30 -21.88
CA VAL A 443 3.06 11.78 -22.21
C VAL A 443 2.60 12.67 -21.07
N VAL A 444 2.21 13.89 -21.39
CA VAL A 444 1.61 14.81 -20.41
C VAL A 444 0.14 15.06 -20.76
N SER A 445 -0.73 15.03 -19.75
CA SER A 445 -2.17 15.23 -19.88
C SER A 445 -2.70 16.21 -18.84
N ILE A 446 -3.82 16.86 -19.16
CA ILE A 446 -4.65 17.57 -18.20
C ILE A 446 -5.82 16.67 -17.79
N GLU A 447 -6.06 16.54 -16.50
CA GLU A 447 -7.08 15.68 -15.92
C GLU A 447 -7.90 16.42 -14.85
N LEU A 448 -9.16 16.02 -14.67
CA LEU A 448 -9.97 16.47 -13.53
C LEU A 448 -9.68 15.61 -12.30
N ALA A 449 -9.17 16.23 -11.24
CA ALA A 449 -8.99 15.60 -9.94
C ALA A 449 -10.11 16.00 -8.97
N VAL A 450 -10.47 15.06 -8.08
CA VAL A 450 -11.39 15.27 -6.96
C VAL A 450 -10.72 14.79 -5.67
N VAL A 451 -10.97 15.51 -4.58
CA VAL A 451 -10.45 15.17 -3.25
C VAL A 451 -11.59 14.72 -2.35
N VAL A 452 -11.36 13.63 -1.61
CA VAL A 452 -12.34 13.04 -0.70
C VAL A 452 -12.44 13.85 0.59
N ARG A 453 -13.66 14.16 1.01
CA ARG A 453 -13.97 14.96 2.19
C ARG A 453 -13.84 14.20 3.50
N ALA A 454 -14.32 12.97 3.54
CA ALA A 454 -14.53 12.27 4.80
C ALA A 454 -14.17 10.77 4.72
N LEU A 455 -13.94 10.17 5.89
CA LEU A 455 -13.74 8.75 6.03
C LEU A 455 -15.05 8.02 5.72
N ALA A 456 -15.08 7.22 4.65
CA ALA A 456 -16.30 6.54 4.23
C ALA A 456 -16.03 5.24 3.49
N ALA A 457 -16.99 4.32 3.59
CA ALA A 457 -17.10 3.12 2.75
C ALA A 457 -18.56 2.98 2.33
N GLU A 458 -18.80 2.24 1.25
CA GLU A 458 -20.16 1.96 0.73
C GLU A 458 -21.01 3.22 0.52
N VAL A 459 -20.39 4.23 -0.11
CA VAL A 459 -21.05 5.51 -0.34
C VAL A 459 -22.10 5.33 -1.44
N GLU A 460 -23.36 5.65 -1.14
CA GLU A 460 -24.46 5.58 -2.11
C GLU A 460 -24.38 6.73 -3.13
N ASP A 461 -24.33 7.99 -2.65
CA ASP A 461 -24.10 9.17 -3.48
C ASP A 461 -22.68 9.70 -3.27
N GLY A 462 -21.79 9.40 -4.21
CA GLY A 462 -20.39 9.82 -4.12
C GLY A 462 -20.18 11.33 -4.08
N ARG A 463 -21.19 12.14 -4.45
CA ARG A 463 -21.11 13.60 -4.42
C ARG A 463 -20.95 14.13 -3.00
N ASP A 464 -21.60 13.51 -2.03
CA ASP A 464 -21.54 13.90 -0.61
C ASP A 464 -20.13 13.84 -0.03
N LEU A 465 -19.25 13.05 -0.67
CA LEU A 465 -17.88 12.82 -0.27
C LEU A 465 -16.88 13.71 -1.00
N VAL A 466 -17.32 14.66 -1.84
CA VAL A 466 -16.41 15.56 -2.53
C VAL A 466 -16.06 16.76 -1.64
N LEU A 467 -14.77 16.96 -1.38
CA LEU A 467 -14.24 18.17 -0.74
C LEU A 467 -14.16 19.33 -1.73
N GLY A 468 -13.66 19.03 -2.93
CA GLY A 468 -13.44 20.01 -3.99
C GLY A 468 -12.78 19.38 -5.21
N TYR A 469 -12.63 20.18 -6.25
CA TYR A 469 -12.13 19.80 -7.57
C TYR A 469 -10.90 20.62 -7.93
N GLY A 470 -10.04 20.09 -8.78
CA GLY A 470 -8.90 20.84 -9.31
C GLY A 470 -8.35 20.26 -10.61
N PRO A 471 -7.62 21.09 -11.39
CA PRO A 471 -6.82 20.59 -12.50
C PRO A 471 -5.66 19.73 -11.98
N MET A 472 -5.36 18.66 -12.70
CA MET A 472 -4.17 17.85 -12.50
C MET A 472 -3.38 17.76 -13.81
N VAL A 473 -2.08 18.05 -13.75
CA VAL A 473 -1.14 17.69 -14.82
C VAL A 473 -0.54 16.34 -14.47
N SER A 474 -0.81 15.35 -15.32
CA SER A 474 -0.37 13.96 -15.16
C SER A 474 0.74 13.68 -16.16
N VAL A 475 1.86 13.15 -15.68
CA VAL A 475 3.04 12.77 -16.46
C VAL A 475 3.11 11.25 -16.52
N CYS A 476 3.34 10.70 -17.70
CA CYS A 476 3.47 9.27 -17.93
C CYS A 476 4.76 8.96 -18.70
N ASP A 477 5.69 8.26 -18.06
CA ASP A 477 6.91 7.75 -18.67
C ASP A 477 6.63 6.55 -19.58
N ARG A 478 6.91 6.71 -20.89
CA ARG A 478 6.72 5.66 -21.89
C ARG A 478 7.79 4.57 -21.86
N SER A 479 8.94 4.81 -21.20
CA SER A 479 10.05 3.84 -21.12
C SER A 479 9.65 2.53 -20.45
N PHE A 480 8.56 2.51 -19.69
CA PHE A 480 8.05 1.27 -19.09
C PHE A 480 7.63 0.24 -20.14
N ALA A 481 7.34 0.65 -21.38
CA ALA A 481 7.10 -0.29 -22.47
C ALA A 481 8.33 -1.15 -22.77
N ASP A 482 9.53 -0.60 -22.57
CA ASP A 482 10.81 -1.30 -22.80
C ASP A 482 11.10 -2.36 -21.73
N ALA A 483 10.40 -2.31 -20.59
CA ALA A 483 10.49 -3.34 -19.55
C ALA A 483 9.72 -4.63 -19.91
N VAL A 484 8.82 -4.57 -20.90
CA VAL A 484 8.02 -5.71 -21.33
C VAL A 484 8.86 -6.60 -22.24
N VAL A 485 9.09 -7.84 -21.80
CA VAL A 485 9.86 -8.83 -22.58
C VAL A 485 8.89 -9.71 -23.37
N GLU A 486 9.17 -9.90 -24.66
CA GLU A 486 8.34 -10.73 -25.54
C GLU A 486 8.82 -12.20 -25.55
N PRO A 487 7.91 -13.20 -25.56
CA PRO A 487 6.44 -13.07 -25.64
C PRO A 487 5.79 -12.59 -24.32
N ALA A 488 4.92 -11.59 -24.41
CA ALA A 488 4.17 -11.05 -23.28
C ALA A 488 2.66 -11.34 -23.39
N ARG A 489 1.96 -11.36 -22.25
CA ARG A 489 0.49 -11.32 -22.21
C ARG A 489 -0.01 -9.92 -22.57
N THR A 490 -1.24 -9.82 -23.08
CA THR A 490 -1.91 -8.52 -23.31
C THR A 490 -1.83 -7.62 -22.07
N GLY A 491 -1.95 -8.25 -20.89
CA GLY A 491 -1.84 -7.56 -19.64
C GLY A 491 -0.53 -6.85 -19.39
N GLU A 492 0.56 -7.58 -19.63
CA GLU A 492 1.91 -7.09 -19.38
C GLU A 492 2.26 -5.89 -20.28
N ARG A 493 1.67 -5.81 -21.48
CA ARG A 493 1.84 -4.67 -22.40
C ARG A 493 1.15 -3.39 -21.95
N GLY A 494 0.12 -3.47 -21.11
CA GLY A 494 -0.64 -2.30 -20.65
C GLY A 494 -0.11 -1.67 -19.35
N ILE A 495 0.92 -2.26 -18.75
CA ILE A 495 1.57 -1.80 -17.53
C ILE A 495 2.22 -0.42 -17.60
N PRO A 496 2.78 0.03 -18.74
CA PRO A 496 3.36 1.37 -18.85
C PRO A 496 2.37 2.47 -18.47
N ALA A 497 1.10 2.29 -18.82
CA ALA A 497 0.04 3.23 -18.47
C ALA A 497 -0.17 3.37 -16.95
N MET A 498 0.26 2.39 -16.15
CA MET A 498 0.18 2.43 -14.70
C MET A 498 1.48 2.97 -14.08
N TYR A 499 2.59 2.24 -14.20
CA TYR A 499 3.83 2.61 -13.52
C TYR A 499 4.51 3.85 -14.09
N GLY A 500 4.26 4.17 -15.37
CA GLY A 500 4.76 5.40 -15.99
C GLY A 500 4.32 6.66 -15.24
N ARG A 501 3.26 6.58 -14.43
CA ARG A 501 2.72 7.70 -13.65
C ARG A 501 3.07 7.64 -12.16
N TRP A 502 3.85 6.66 -11.72
CA TRP A 502 4.09 6.43 -10.29
C TRP A 502 5.37 7.06 -9.76
N ALA A 503 6.18 7.67 -10.63
CA ALA A 503 7.33 8.43 -10.17
C ALA A 503 6.89 9.58 -9.26
N ASP A 504 7.75 9.93 -8.29
CA ASP A 504 7.40 10.93 -7.29
C ASP A 504 7.06 12.28 -7.94
N GLY A 505 5.92 12.87 -7.57
CA GLY A 505 5.45 14.15 -8.11
C GLY A 505 4.92 14.14 -9.54
N PHE A 506 4.82 13.00 -10.23
CA PHE A 506 4.34 12.93 -11.63
C PHE A 506 2.87 13.34 -11.83
N ASN A 507 2.08 13.43 -10.76
CA ASN A 507 0.67 13.83 -10.81
C ASN A 507 0.52 15.13 -10.01
N VAL A 508 0.74 16.26 -10.70
CA VAL A 508 0.74 17.58 -10.07
C VAL A 508 -0.68 18.10 -9.95
N VAL A 509 -1.13 18.33 -8.72
CA VAL A 509 -2.45 18.85 -8.39
C VAL A 509 -2.31 20.14 -7.58
N GLY A 510 -3.18 21.11 -7.86
CA GLY A 510 -3.17 22.38 -7.13
C GLY A 510 -3.74 22.24 -5.73
N ASP A 511 -3.11 22.89 -4.74
CA ASP A 511 -3.62 22.94 -3.36
C ASP A 511 -4.89 23.82 -3.24
N ALA A 512 -5.15 24.67 -4.23
CA ALA A 512 -6.36 25.49 -4.30
C ALA A 512 -7.53 24.71 -4.92
N LEU A 513 -8.09 23.77 -4.16
CA LEU A 513 -9.29 23.05 -4.58
C LEU A 513 -10.51 23.99 -4.63
N VAL A 514 -11.31 23.85 -5.68
CA VAL A 514 -12.55 24.62 -5.87
C VAL A 514 -13.76 23.76 -5.50
N PRO A 515 -14.54 24.13 -4.48
CA PRO A 515 -15.82 23.49 -4.22
C PRO A 515 -16.84 23.98 -5.25
N LEU A 516 -17.56 23.04 -5.87
CA LEU A 516 -18.61 23.36 -6.84
C LEU A 516 -20.00 23.16 -6.22
N PRO A 517 -20.83 24.21 -6.11
CA PRO A 517 -22.23 24.05 -5.73
C PRO A 517 -22.93 23.06 -6.65
N GLU A 518 -23.75 22.16 -6.08
CA GLU A 518 -24.48 21.12 -6.83
C GLU A 518 -23.59 20.14 -7.64
N HIS A 519 -22.27 20.22 -7.50
CA HIS A 519 -21.29 19.40 -8.22
C HIS A 519 -21.38 19.58 -9.76
N ASP A 520 -21.46 20.82 -10.24
CA ASP A 520 -21.52 21.18 -11.66
C ASP A 520 -20.17 21.07 -12.42
N TRP A 521 -19.51 19.91 -12.31
CA TRP A 521 -18.17 19.67 -12.86
C TRP A 521 -18.12 19.53 -14.40
N ARG A 522 -19.27 19.28 -15.07
CA ARG A 522 -19.36 19.10 -16.53
C ARG A 522 -19.38 20.43 -17.28
N GLY A 523 -19.10 20.38 -18.59
CA GLY A 523 -19.20 21.54 -19.48
C GLY A 523 -18.08 22.56 -19.35
N ARG A 524 -16.96 22.19 -18.71
CA ARG A 524 -15.83 23.09 -18.45
C ARG A 524 -14.73 22.83 -19.46
N ALA A 525 -14.23 23.88 -20.10
CA ALA A 525 -13.10 23.76 -21.02
C ALA A 525 -11.83 23.34 -20.26
N MET A 526 -11.06 22.42 -20.85
CA MET A 526 -9.76 21.97 -20.36
C MET A 526 -8.68 22.40 -21.34
N SER A 527 -7.52 22.79 -20.84
CA SER A 527 -6.37 23.17 -21.67
C SER A 527 -5.06 22.64 -21.09
N LEU A 528 -4.14 22.29 -21.98
CA LEU A 528 -2.77 21.90 -21.65
C LEU A 528 -1.83 22.59 -22.63
N GLU A 529 -0.83 23.27 -22.10
CA GLU A 529 0.12 24.08 -22.83
C GLU A 529 1.57 23.67 -22.50
N VAL A 530 2.38 23.52 -23.56
CA VAL A 530 3.83 23.35 -23.47
C VAL A 530 4.50 24.16 -24.57
N GLY A 531 5.10 25.30 -24.20
CA GLY A 531 5.59 26.29 -25.16
C GLY A 531 4.44 26.77 -26.06
N ASP A 532 4.64 26.75 -27.37
CA ASP A 532 3.60 27.17 -28.34
C ASP A 532 2.54 26.08 -28.64
N ARG A 533 2.68 24.87 -28.05
CA ARG A 533 1.74 23.76 -28.27
C ARG A 533 0.63 23.81 -27.24
N VAL A 534 -0.61 23.91 -27.72
CA VAL A 534 -1.82 23.87 -26.90
C VAL A 534 -2.73 22.74 -27.38
N VAL A 535 -3.19 21.92 -26.45
CA VAL A 535 -4.29 20.97 -26.67
C VAL A 535 -5.46 21.32 -25.76
N SER A 536 -6.67 21.07 -26.24
CA SER A 536 -7.90 21.36 -25.52
C SER A 536 -8.77 20.11 -25.38
N GLY A 537 -9.52 20.05 -24.29
CA GLY A 537 -10.52 19.01 -24.02
C GLY A 537 -11.70 19.60 -23.27
N SER A 538 -12.62 18.75 -22.84
CA SER A 538 -13.76 19.16 -22.03
C SER A 538 -14.00 18.17 -20.91
N THR A 539 -14.45 18.65 -19.74
CA THR A 539 -14.92 17.76 -18.68
C THR A 539 -16.19 17.01 -19.11
N SER A 540 -16.88 17.46 -20.17
CA SER A 540 -17.99 16.71 -20.77
C SER A 540 -17.56 15.44 -21.49
N ASP A 541 -16.26 15.28 -21.79
CA ASP A 541 -15.75 14.10 -22.48
C ASP A 541 -15.70 12.87 -21.55
N TYR A 542 -15.82 13.07 -20.23
CA TYR A 542 -15.79 11.99 -19.25
C TYR A 542 -17.09 11.16 -19.25
N LEU A 543 -16.93 9.83 -19.25
CA LEU A 543 -18.05 8.89 -19.19
C LEU A 543 -18.64 8.82 -17.78
N ALA A 544 -17.82 8.42 -16.81
CA ALA A 544 -18.16 8.37 -15.39
C ALA A 544 -17.66 9.62 -14.67
N GLY A 545 -18.49 10.18 -13.80
CA GLY A 545 -18.17 11.36 -13.03
C GLY A 545 -17.39 11.07 -11.74
N PRO A 546 -16.98 12.13 -11.01
CA PRO A 546 -16.33 12.02 -9.71
C PRO A 546 -17.15 11.20 -8.69
N GLY A 547 -18.46 11.43 -8.62
CA GLY A 547 -19.36 10.69 -7.73
C GLY A 547 -19.47 9.20 -8.09
N ASP A 548 -19.46 8.86 -9.38
CA ASP A 548 -19.49 7.46 -9.83
C ASP A 548 -18.22 6.71 -9.44
N LEU A 549 -17.06 7.35 -9.55
CA LEU A 549 -15.78 6.79 -9.13
C LEU A 549 -15.72 6.60 -7.61
N ILE A 550 -16.14 7.59 -6.83
CA ILE A 550 -16.22 7.49 -5.37
C ILE A 550 -17.14 6.33 -4.96
N ARG A 551 -18.34 6.24 -5.53
CA ARG A 551 -19.27 5.13 -5.27
C ARG A 551 -18.64 3.78 -5.64
N THR A 552 -17.99 3.70 -6.80
CA THR A 552 -17.38 2.45 -7.29
C THR A 552 -16.22 1.99 -6.40
N ILE A 553 -15.32 2.90 -6.02
CA ILE A 553 -14.16 2.59 -5.16
C ILE A 553 -14.62 2.26 -3.73
N SER A 554 -15.51 3.09 -3.17
CA SER A 554 -15.96 2.93 -1.78
C SER A 554 -16.77 1.65 -1.54
N ALA A 555 -17.33 1.04 -2.58
CA ALA A 555 -17.99 -0.26 -2.49
C ALA A 555 -17.07 -1.39 -1.98
N MET A 556 -15.75 -1.22 -2.07
CA MET A 556 -14.77 -2.22 -1.63
C MET A 556 -13.65 -1.67 -0.75
N ILE A 557 -13.31 -0.39 -0.87
CA ILE A 557 -12.18 0.24 -0.17
C ILE A 557 -12.68 1.42 0.67
N THR A 558 -12.35 1.45 1.97
CA THR A 558 -12.57 2.65 2.78
C THR A 558 -11.72 3.78 2.23
N LEU A 559 -12.39 4.86 1.81
CA LEU A 559 -11.77 6.11 1.42
C LEU A 559 -11.46 6.94 2.66
N PHE A 560 -10.31 7.61 2.65
CA PHE A 560 -9.86 8.48 3.72
C PHE A 560 -10.06 9.97 3.35
N PRO A 561 -10.26 10.85 4.34
CA PRO A 561 -10.23 12.29 4.11
C PRO A 561 -8.90 12.68 3.46
N GLY A 562 -8.99 13.42 2.36
CA GLY A 562 -7.84 13.88 1.59
C GLY A 562 -7.32 12.91 0.52
N ASP A 563 -7.91 11.72 0.36
CA ASP A 563 -7.60 10.85 -0.77
C ASP A 563 -7.90 11.56 -2.10
N VAL A 564 -7.05 11.32 -3.11
CA VAL A 564 -7.17 11.95 -4.43
C VAL A 564 -7.64 10.93 -5.45
N ILE A 565 -8.63 11.29 -6.25
CA ILE A 565 -9.12 10.49 -7.38
C ILE A 565 -9.03 11.35 -8.62
N THR A 566 -8.28 10.91 -9.63
CA THR A 566 -8.31 11.52 -10.97
C THR A 566 -9.23 10.73 -11.89
N LEU A 567 -9.99 11.45 -12.72
CA LEU A 567 -10.84 10.87 -13.75
C LEU A 567 -10.03 10.35 -14.96
N GLY A 568 -8.71 10.55 -14.96
CA GLY A 568 -7.80 10.11 -16.01
C GLY A 568 -7.71 11.09 -17.17
N SER A 569 -6.80 10.81 -18.10
CA SER A 569 -6.59 11.62 -19.29
C SER A 569 -7.77 11.54 -20.27
N THR A 570 -8.17 12.68 -20.83
CA THR A 570 -8.92 12.73 -22.08
C THR A 570 -7.96 12.59 -23.28
N ALA A 571 -8.45 12.76 -24.52
CA ALA A 571 -7.57 12.79 -25.70
C ALA A 571 -6.63 14.01 -25.75
N ALA A 572 -6.82 15.01 -24.89
CA ALA A 572 -5.99 16.20 -24.79
C ALA A 572 -4.66 15.90 -24.08
N ARG A 573 -3.69 15.40 -24.84
CA ARG A 573 -2.34 15.05 -24.37
C ARG A 573 -1.24 15.52 -25.31
N LEU A 574 -0.06 15.76 -24.78
CA LEU A 574 1.16 16.10 -25.53
C LEU A 574 2.25 15.06 -25.26
N VAL A 575 3.13 14.88 -26.23
CA VAL A 575 4.34 14.06 -26.07
C VAL A 575 5.54 14.98 -25.97
N LEU A 576 6.38 14.76 -24.96
CA LEU A 576 7.63 15.47 -24.74
C LEU A 576 8.78 14.49 -24.90
N THR A 577 9.75 14.87 -25.71
CA THR A 577 11.01 14.14 -25.90
C THR A 577 11.98 14.45 -24.76
N ARG A 578 13.00 13.60 -24.61
CA ARG A 578 14.09 13.82 -23.67
C ARG A 578 14.78 15.17 -23.82
N ASP A 579 15.14 15.54 -25.03
CA ASP A 579 15.83 16.81 -25.30
C ASP A 579 14.99 18.02 -24.83
N GLU A 580 13.66 17.93 -24.91
CA GLU A 580 12.76 18.99 -24.45
C GLU A 580 12.76 19.14 -22.93
N TYR A 581 12.63 18.04 -22.17
CA TYR A 581 12.58 18.13 -20.71
C TYR A 581 13.97 18.25 -20.06
N ASP A 582 15.03 17.76 -20.70
CA ASP A 582 16.42 17.95 -20.23
C ASP A 582 16.84 19.43 -20.30
N ALA A 583 16.25 20.21 -21.22
CA ALA A 583 16.40 21.66 -21.27
C ALA A 583 15.59 22.42 -20.19
N GLY A 584 14.77 21.70 -19.41
CA GLY A 584 13.77 22.26 -18.51
C GLY A 584 12.52 22.70 -19.27
N VAL A 585 11.38 22.07 -18.97
CA VAL A 585 10.12 22.38 -19.65
C VAL A 585 9.00 22.65 -18.65
N VAL A 586 8.25 23.72 -18.91
CA VAL A 586 7.09 24.09 -18.12
C VAL A 586 5.84 23.57 -18.80
N VAL A 587 5.05 22.80 -18.06
CA VAL A 587 3.73 22.33 -18.48
C VAL A 587 2.68 23.10 -17.70
N ARG A 588 1.73 23.72 -18.42
CA ARG A 588 0.61 24.44 -17.82
C ARG A 588 -0.68 23.73 -18.14
N GLY A 589 -1.49 23.46 -17.13
CA GLY A 589 -2.81 22.86 -17.28
C GLY A 589 -3.87 23.75 -16.68
N GLY A 590 -5.05 23.84 -17.30
CA GLY A 590 -6.15 24.66 -16.79
C GLY A 590 -7.50 23.99 -17.01
N ILE A 591 -8.41 24.17 -16.06
CA ILE A 591 -9.82 23.80 -16.22
C ILE A 591 -10.67 25.02 -15.86
N GLU A 592 -11.59 25.37 -16.75
CA GLU A 592 -12.46 26.54 -16.62
C GLU A 592 -13.22 26.55 -15.28
N GLY A 593 -13.00 27.62 -14.52
CA GLY A 593 -13.59 27.82 -13.19
C GLY A 593 -12.98 26.97 -12.07
N LEU A 594 -12.00 26.10 -12.37
CA LEU A 594 -11.25 25.31 -11.36
C LEU A 594 -9.80 25.76 -11.20
N GLY A 595 -9.34 26.70 -12.03
CA GLY A 595 -8.01 27.30 -11.95
C GLY A 595 -6.98 26.68 -12.90
N GLU A 596 -5.73 27.07 -12.68
CA GLU A 596 -4.58 26.64 -13.46
C GLU A 596 -3.52 26.00 -12.56
N ILE A 597 -2.75 25.09 -13.14
CA ILE A 597 -1.64 24.40 -12.49
C ILE A 597 -0.40 24.45 -13.36
N ARG A 598 0.76 24.50 -12.71
CA ARG A 598 2.09 24.51 -13.34
C ARG A 598 2.89 23.33 -12.82
N ALA A 599 3.46 22.56 -13.74
CA ALA A 599 4.43 21.50 -13.48
C ALA A 599 5.74 21.84 -14.18
N ASP A 600 6.83 21.96 -13.41
CA ASP A 600 8.16 22.26 -13.92
C ASP A 600 8.94 20.95 -14.07
N LEU A 601 8.99 20.38 -15.27
CA LEU A 601 9.70 19.12 -15.50
C LEU A 601 11.20 19.41 -15.67
N VAL A 602 12.02 18.75 -14.86
CA VAL A 602 13.47 18.92 -14.83
C VAL A 602 14.18 17.57 -14.86
N PRO A 603 15.38 17.47 -15.45
CA PRO A 603 16.13 16.22 -15.44
C PRO A 603 16.65 15.89 -14.04
N HIS A 604 16.89 14.60 -13.81
CA HIS A 604 17.46 14.11 -12.56
C HIS A 604 18.74 14.86 -12.14
N GLY A 605 18.87 15.16 -10.85
CA GLY A 605 20.01 15.87 -10.27
C GLY A 605 19.96 17.39 -10.42
N SER A 606 18.92 17.95 -11.06
CA SER A 606 18.76 19.39 -11.26
C SER A 606 17.91 20.08 -10.19
N ALA A 607 17.20 19.32 -9.35
CA ALA A 607 16.32 19.82 -8.29
C ALA A 607 17.05 20.50 -7.10
N GLY A 608 18.36 20.75 -7.22
CA GLY A 608 19.21 21.44 -6.23
C GLY A 608 19.84 22.76 -6.74
N LEU A 609 19.35 23.33 -7.84
CA LEU A 609 19.77 24.63 -8.38
C LEU A 609 18.57 25.58 -8.54
N ALA A 610 17.85 25.85 -7.45
CA ALA A 610 16.90 26.96 -7.36
C ALA A 610 16.87 27.52 -5.94
#